data_AF-A0A524LSA5-F1
#
_entry.id   AF-A0A524LSA5-F1
#
_cell.length_a   1.000
_cell.length_b   1.000
_cell.length_c   1.000
_cell.angle_alpha   90.00
_cell.angle_beta   90.00
_cell.angle_gamma   90.00
#
_symmetry.space_group_name_H-M   'P 1'
#
loop_
_entity.id
_entity.type
_entity.pdbx_description
1 polymer ?
#
loop_
_entity_poly.entity_id
_entity_poly.type
_entity_poly.pdbx_seq_one_letter_code
_entity_poly.pdbx_strand_id
1 'polypeptide(L)' 'MATMVDLKNDILTVTEEQQKLTRLRKSFLGSKNNDDQMNAFRLTTQIMKYEDFIPDTEKHLRTMD' A
#
# COMPACT_ATOMS: atom_id res chain seq x y z
N MET A 1 -12.38 17.90 -8.70
CA MET A 1 -11.58 18.06 -7.48
C MET A 1 -12.01 16.95 -6.55
N ALA A 2 -11.10 16.14 -6.03
CA ALA A 2 -11.46 15.09 -5.08
C ALA A 2 -12.03 15.76 -3.81
N THR A 3 -13.12 15.24 -3.26
CA THR A 3 -13.67 15.74 -2.01
C THR A 3 -12.88 15.19 -0.81
N MET A 4 -13.01 15.83 0.35
CA MET A 4 -12.43 15.30 1.60
C MET A 4 -12.91 13.86 1.89
N VAL A 5 -14.16 13.54 1.53
CA VAL A 5 -14.74 12.20 1.70
C VAL A 5 -14.07 11.20 0.75
N ASP A 6 -13.85 11.58 -0.50
CA ASP A 6 -13.16 10.73 -1.48
C ASP A 6 -11.75 10.37 -1.02
N LEU A 7 -10.96 11.35 -0.58
CA LEU A 7 -9.59 11.12 -0.12
C LEU A 7 -9.52 10.27 1.15
N LYS A 8 -10.48 10.40 2.07
CA LYS A 8 -10.58 9.53 3.25
C LYS A 8 -10.91 8.09 2.86
N ASN A 9 -11.81 7.89 1.90
CA ASN A 9 -12.16 6.57 1.37
C ASN A 9 -10.98 5.95 0.61
N ASP A 10 -10.22 6.75 -0.13
CA ASP A 10 -9.01 6.31 -0.83
C ASP A 10 -7.95 5.81 0.17
N ILE A 11 -7.69 6.57 1.25
CA ILE A 11 -6.77 6.15 2.32
C ILE A 11 -7.23 4.81 2.93
N LEU A 12 -8.51 4.67 3.26
CA LEU A 12 -9.04 3.43 3.85
C LEU A 12 -8.84 2.24 2.90
N THR A 13 -9.21 2.41 1.64
CA THR A 13 -9.13 1.37 0.61
C THR A 13 -7.67 0.94 0.39
N VAL A 14 -6.78 1.91 0.24
CA VAL A 14 -5.35 1.65 0.01
C VAL A 14 -4.70 1.03 1.24
N THR A 15 -5.09 1.43 2.45
CA THR A 15 -4.60 0.82 3.69
C THR A 15 -5.00 -0.66 3.78
N GLU A 16 -6.25 -1.00 3.45
CA GLU A 16 -6.69 -2.39 3.42
C GLU A 16 -5.92 -3.22 2.38
N GLU A 17 -5.69 -2.67 1.20
CA GLU A 17 -4.93 -3.33 0.14
C GLU A 17 -3.47 -3.54 0.55
N GLN A 18 -2.82 -2.51 1.10
CA GLN A 18 -1.45 -2.61 1.62
C GLN A 18 -1.33 -3.70 2.69
N GLN A 19 -2.31 -3.82 3.59
CA GLN A 19 -2.35 -4.90 4.59
C GLN A 19 -2.53 -6.28 3.95
N LYS A 20 -3.42 -6.42 2.96
CA LYS A 20 -3.63 -7.68 2.22
C LYS A 20 -2.35 -8.12 1.53
N LEU A 21 -1.69 -7.21 0.80
CA LEU A 21 -0.41 -7.49 0.12
C LEU A 21 0.69 -7.81 1.13
N THR A 22 0.74 -7.13 2.27
CA THR A 22 1.72 -7.42 3.33
C THR A 22 1.54 -8.82 3.91
N ARG A 23 0.28 -9.24 4.15
CA ARG A 23 -0.03 -10.60 4.60
C ARG A 23 0.35 -11.63 3.55
N LEU A 24 0.04 -11.37 2.29
CA LEU A 24 0.41 -12.24 1.17
C LEU A 24 1.93 -12.34 0.99
N ARG A 25 2.66 -11.22 1.05
CA ARG A 25 4.13 -11.21 0.94
C ARG A 25 4.78 -12.14 1.96
N LYS A 26 4.25 -12.19 3.19
CA LYS A 26 4.82 -13.02 4.26
C LYS A 26 4.93 -14.50 3.89
N SER A 27 4.04 -15.05 3.05
CA SER A 27 4.13 -16.47 2.64
C SER A 27 5.31 -16.75 1.72
N PHE A 28 5.89 -15.74 1.07
CA PHE A 28 6.99 -15.87 0.13
C PHE A 28 8.37 -15.54 0.74
N LEU A 29 8.39 -14.91 1.92
CA LEU A 29 9.65 -14.48 2.55
C LEU A 29 10.46 -15.69 3.03
N GLY A 30 11.77 -15.66 2.76
CA GLY A 30 12.70 -16.72 3.17
C GLY A 30 12.66 -17.97 2.29
N SER A 31 11.80 -18.02 1.27
CA SER A 31 11.82 -19.09 0.27
C SER A 31 13.14 -19.09 -0.51
N LYS A 32 13.66 -20.29 -0.80
CA LYS A 32 14.80 -20.49 -1.70
C LYS A 32 14.36 -20.66 -3.16
N ASN A 33 13.07 -20.76 -3.41
CA ASN A 33 12.52 -20.84 -4.76
C ASN A 33 12.58 -19.45 -5.42
N ASN A 34 13.11 -19.38 -6.64
CA ASN A 34 13.30 -18.12 -7.37
C ASN A 34 11.97 -17.41 -7.70
N ASP A 35 10.91 -18.16 -8.01
CA ASP A 35 9.60 -17.58 -8.31
C ASP A 35 8.98 -16.96 -7.06
N ASP A 36 9.11 -17.63 -5.90
CA ASP A 36 8.67 -17.06 -4.62
C ASP A 36 9.46 -15.80 -4.26
N GLN A 37 10.78 -15.79 -4.50
CA GLN A 37 11.62 -14.60 -4.29
C GLN A 37 11.20 -13.44 -5.18
N MET A 38 10.92 -13.72 -6.46
CA MET A 38 10.41 -12.72 -7.40
C MET A 38 9.02 -12.22 -7.00
N ASN A 39 8.14 -13.10 -6.53
CA ASN A 39 6.82 -12.73 -6.02
C ASN A 39 6.93 -11.85 -4.76
N ALA A 40 7.80 -12.20 -3.82
CA ALA A 40 8.08 -11.39 -2.63
C ALA A 40 8.60 -10.00 -3.01
N PHE A 41 9.49 -9.91 -3.99
CA PHE A 41 10.01 -8.64 -4.50
C PHE A 41 8.90 -7.79 -5.13
N ARG A 42 8.11 -8.36 -6.04
CA ARG A 42 6.97 -7.67 -6.67
C ARG A 42 5.99 -7.13 -5.64
N LEU A 43 5.58 -7.96 -4.67
CA LEU A 43 4.69 -7.53 -3.59
C LEU A 43 5.30 -6.43 -2.75
N THR A 44 6.60 -6.50 -2.46
CA THR A 44 7.31 -5.43 -1.72
C THR A 44 7.24 -4.10 -2.47
N THR A 45 7.53 -4.10 -3.78
CA THR A 45 7.45 -2.86 -4.57
C THR A 45 6.04 -2.28 -4.65
N GLN A 46 4.99 -3.12 -4.63
CA GLN A 46 3.61 -2.65 -4.59
C GLN A 46 3.26 -2.07 -3.21
N ILE A 47 3.67 -2.71 -2.13
CA ILE A 47 3.46 -2.23 -0.75
C ILE A 47 4.12 -0.86 -0.54
N MET A 48 5.35 -0.67 -1.05
CA MET A 48 6.08 0.60 -0.94
C MET A 48 5.37 1.76 -1.65
N LYS A 49 4.68 1.53 -2.77
CA LYS A 49 3.90 2.59 -3.43
C LYS A 49 2.82 3.18 -2.52
N TYR A 50 2.28 2.36 -1.62
CA TYR A 50 1.29 2.80 -0.64
C TYR A 50 1.91 3.48 0.58
N GLU A 51 3.19 3.21 0.88
CA GLU A 51 3.91 3.89 1.97
C GLU A 51 4.09 5.39 1.70
N ASP A 52 4.18 5.80 0.43
CA ASP A 52 4.24 7.22 0.05
C ASP A 52 2.85 7.84 -0.12
N PHE A 53 1.90 7.10 -0.74
CA PHE A 53 0.57 7.60 -1.05
C PHE A 53 -0.25 7.99 0.19
N ILE A 54 -0.23 7.15 1.25
CA ILE A 54 -1.04 7.38 2.44
C ILE A 54 -0.61 8.67 3.16
N PRO A 55 0.67 8.87 3.53
CA PRO A 55 1.11 10.11 4.18
C PRO A 55 0.91 11.37 3.34
N ASP A 56 1.12 11.30 2.03
CA ASP A 56 0.91 12.45 1.14
C ASP A 56 -0.56 12.85 1.08
N THR A 57 -1.47 11.86 1.04
CA THR A 57 -2.91 12.09 1.04
C THR A 57 -3.39 12.62 2.39
N GLU A 58 -2.86 12.10 3.51
CA GLU A 58 -3.13 12.63 4.85
C GLU A 58 -2.64 14.08 5.00
N LYS A 59 -1.47 14.41 4.47
CA LYS A 59 -0.93 15.78 4.46
C LYS A 59 -1.83 16.71 3.64
N HIS A 60 -2.29 16.26 2.48
CA HIS A 60 -3.22 17.04 1.65
C HIS A 60 -4.54 17.31 2.38
N LEU A 61 -5.12 16.29 3.02
CA LEU A 61 -6.34 16.42 3.83
C LEU A 61 -6.23 17.46 4.94
N ARG A 62 -5.05 17.62 5.57
CA ARG A 62 -4.81 18.64 6.61
C ARG A 62 -4.78 20.06 6.07
N THR A 63 -4.58 20.23 4.76
CA THR A 63 -4.50 21.53 4.08
C THR A 63 -5.74 21.88 3.26
N MET A 64 -6.70 20.95 3.16
CA MET A 64 -8.00 21.22 2.54
C MET A 64 -8.89 21.89 3.58
N ASP A 65 -9.13 23.20 3.38
CA ASP A 65 -10.08 24.01 4.14
C ASP A 65 -11.54 23.57 3.90
#